data_AF-A0A5Q4E2K8-F1
#
_entry.id   AF-A0A5Q4E2K8-F1
#
_cell.length_a   1.000
_cell.length_b   1.000
_cell.length_c   1.000
_cell.angle_alpha   90.00
_cell.angle_beta   90.00
_cell.angle_gamma   90.00
#
_symmetry.space_group_name_H-M   'P 1'
#
loop_
_entity.id
_entity.type
_entity.pdbx_description
1 polymer ?
#
loop_
_entity_poly.entity_id
_entity_poly.type
_entity_poly.pdbx_seq_one_letter_code
_entity_poly.pdbx_strand_id
1 'polypeptide(L)'
;MSSEDLTPTDAAVVTTLVSGLSAYGRLYGLPNSPEQVQGILGYLLRLYRPQMPVALVDVWAQQVLDGLTPDDLTQAIVSRATSALAKAARRWQQHLEQRVESILAAYVQIYRPALTPETLKTAITAALPLLGACPYGSDTDPRPLTRAEVMGLISHLGQIFDPGRAIASEIAPGSRLLAATLAKALDQQPMTQAVKATVTAYVHQHAPALPPIGVDLIAAALVAVRRNQIDFNLDPQLTVIDEALLIEQVSFQLNLLPPSPLPSKAADAIAEQLNAAVEQCRQDRNNRAAVNVTAGLISGDGLSISSPLTSSRRLGDRADSTRLE
;
A
#
# COMPACT_ATOMS: atom_id res chain seq x y z
N MET A 1 25.10 18.21 12.18
CA MET A 1 23.95 17.30 12.18
C MET A 1 24.15 16.40 13.38
N SER A 2 23.40 16.67 14.44
CA SER A 2 23.64 16.11 15.76
C SER A 2 23.17 14.67 15.82
N SER A 3 24.01 13.80 16.39
CA SER A 3 23.65 12.46 16.83
C SER A 3 22.44 12.56 17.76
N GLU A 4 21.29 12.08 17.29
CA GLU A 4 20.13 11.87 18.15
C GLU A 4 20.44 10.64 19.00
N ASP A 5 20.67 10.87 20.30
CA ASP A 5 20.90 9.83 21.29
C ASP A 5 19.71 8.86 21.31
N LEU A 6 19.98 7.60 20.95
CA LEU A 6 19.06 6.48 21.06
C LEU A 6 18.54 6.40 22.51
N THR A 7 17.22 6.47 22.69
CA THR A 7 16.62 6.23 24.00
C THR A 7 16.88 4.78 24.43
N PRO A 8 16.88 4.44 25.74
CA PRO A 8 17.08 3.06 26.19
C PRO A 8 16.04 2.07 25.63
N THR A 9 14.87 2.55 25.21
CA THR A 9 13.84 1.77 24.49
C THR A 9 14.30 1.37 23.09
N ASP A 10 15.12 2.20 22.45
CA ASP A 10 15.58 2.06 21.08
C ASP A 10 16.67 1.00 20.97
N ALA A 11 17.62 0.99 21.91
CA ALA A 11 18.67 -0.03 21.98
C ALA A 11 18.10 -1.45 22.19
N ALA A 12 17.04 -1.59 22.99
CA ALA A 12 16.38 -2.87 23.20
C ALA A 12 15.67 -3.40 21.94
N VAL A 13 15.07 -2.50 21.14
CA VAL A 13 14.47 -2.85 19.84
C VAL A 13 15.55 -3.31 18.88
N VAL A 14 16.62 -2.54 18.70
CA VAL A 14 17.75 -2.90 17.82
C VAL A 14 18.32 -4.26 18.22
N THR A 15 18.63 -4.46 19.50
CA THR A 15 19.18 -5.74 20.00
C THR A 15 18.25 -6.92 19.71
N THR A 16 16.94 -6.73 19.89
CA THR A 16 15.94 -7.76 19.62
C THR A 16 15.86 -8.10 18.13
N LEU A 17 15.93 -7.08 17.26
CA LEU A 17 15.88 -7.25 15.81
C LEU A 17 17.15 -7.93 15.28
N VAL A 18 18.33 -7.50 15.71
CA VAL A 18 19.61 -8.13 15.36
C VAL A 18 19.64 -9.58 15.83
N SER A 19 19.21 -9.84 17.06
CA SER A 19 19.13 -11.22 17.61
C SER A 19 18.08 -12.07 16.91
N GLY A 20 16.96 -11.48 16.49
CA GLY A 20 15.94 -12.14 15.68
C GLY A 20 16.43 -12.47 14.27
N LEU A 21 17.17 -11.55 13.63
CA LEU A 21 17.77 -11.74 12.32
C LEU A 21 18.87 -12.80 12.35
N SER A 22 19.72 -12.79 13.39
CA SER A 22 20.71 -13.86 13.62
C SER A 22 20.03 -15.22 13.83
N ALA A 23 18.96 -15.27 14.64
CA ALA A 23 18.18 -16.49 14.82
C ALA A 23 17.55 -16.98 13.51
N TYR A 24 17.02 -16.06 12.69
CA TYR A 24 16.50 -16.37 11.36
C TYR A 24 17.60 -16.96 10.47
N GLY A 25 18.76 -16.30 10.39
CA GLY A 25 19.91 -16.75 9.61
C GLY A 25 20.40 -18.15 9.99
N ARG A 26 20.42 -18.47 11.28
CA ARG A 26 20.81 -19.81 11.78
C ARG A 26 19.78 -20.90 11.44
N LEU A 27 18.49 -20.55 11.38
CA LEU A 27 17.41 -21.52 11.14
C LEU A 27 17.12 -21.75 9.65
N TYR A 28 17.25 -20.71 8.82
CA TYR A 28 16.78 -20.71 7.44
C TYR A 28 17.82 -20.27 6.41
N GLY A 29 19.01 -19.86 6.86
CA GLY A 29 20.01 -19.20 6.02
C GLY A 29 19.84 -17.68 6.02
N LEU A 30 20.93 -16.97 5.75
CA LEU A 30 20.90 -15.51 5.60
C LEU A 30 20.34 -15.11 4.23
N PRO A 31 19.67 -13.96 4.13
CA PRO A 31 19.13 -13.47 2.87
C PRO A 31 20.22 -13.06 1.89
N ASN A 32 19.91 -13.09 0.59
CA ASN A 32 20.89 -12.86 -0.47
C ASN A 32 20.94 -11.41 -0.96
N SER A 33 20.12 -10.52 -0.40
CA SER A 33 20.08 -9.11 -0.78
C SER A 33 19.72 -8.19 0.40
N PRO A 34 20.17 -6.92 0.39
CA PRO A 34 19.79 -5.93 1.39
C PRO A 34 18.26 -5.76 1.52
N GLU A 35 17.52 -5.81 0.40
CA GLU A 35 16.06 -5.69 0.42
C GLU A 35 15.41 -6.86 1.15
N GLN A 36 15.93 -8.08 1.01
CA GLN A 36 15.41 -9.25 1.74
C GLN A 36 15.73 -9.14 3.24
N VAL A 37 16.92 -8.65 3.60
CA VAL A 37 17.27 -8.38 5.01
C VAL A 37 16.33 -7.34 5.60
N GLN A 38 16.11 -6.23 4.88
CA GLN A 38 15.20 -5.17 5.30
C GLN A 38 13.77 -5.68 5.48
N GLY A 39 13.27 -6.50 4.53
CA GLY A 39 11.96 -7.13 4.62
C GLY A 39 11.81 -8.01 5.87
N ILE A 40 12.84 -8.82 6.18
CA ILE A 40 12.86 -9.64 7.40
C ILE A 40 12.88 -8.78 8.66
N LEU A 41 13.68 -7.72 8.69
CA LEU A 41 13.66 -6.77 9.81
C LEU A 41 12.28 -6.12 9.98
N GLY A 42 11.60 -5.78 8.88
CA GLY A 42 10.21 -5.31 8.88
C GLY A 42 9.24 -6.33 9.49
N TYR A 43 9.31 -7.60 9.06
CA TYR A 43 8.50 -8.69 9.62
C TYR A 43 8.76 -8.88 11.12
N LEU A 44 10.03 -8.93 11.53
CA LEU A 44 10.43 -9.08 12.93
C LEU A 44 9.91 -7.92 13.78
N LEU A 45 10.08 -6.68 13.31
CA LEU A 45 9.66 -5.48 14.03
C LEU A 45 8.14 -5.41 14.15
N ARG A 46 7.39 -5.73 13.10
CA ARG A 46 5.92 -5.77 13.16
C ARG A 46 5.40 -6.83 14.13
N LEU A 47 6.09 -7.97 14.23
CA LEU A 47 5.70 -9.03 15.17
C LEU A 47 6.10 -8.69 16.60
N TYR A 48 7.21 -7.97 16.79
CA TYR A 48 7.66 -7.52 18.11
C TYR A 48 6.87 -6.30 18.63
N ARG A 49 6.50 -5.37 17.74
CA ARG A 49 5.76 -4.13 18.03
C ARG A 49 4.55 -3.99 17.09
N PRO A 50 3.47 -4.76 17.30
CA PRO A 50 2.33 -4.82 16.39
C PRO A 50 1.55 -3.51 16.25
N GLN A 51 1.66 -2.59 17.22
CA GLN A 51 1.00 -1.29 17.21
C GLN A 51 1.79 -0.18 16.51
N MET A 52 3.00 -0.49 16.01
CA MET A 52 3.85 0.52 15.38
C MET A 52 3.27 0.94 14.00
N PRO A 53 3.18 2.26 13.72
CA PRO A 53 2.81 2.74 12.39
C PRO A 53 3.73 2.19 11.29
N VAL A 54 3.15 1.85 10.13
CA VAL A 54 3.85 1.32 8.94
C VAL A 54 5.08 2.15 8.59
N ALA A 55 4.93 3.48 8.53
CA ALA A 55 6.02 4.39 8.18
C ALA A 55 7.22 4.29 9.14
N LEU A 56 6.97 4.06 10.43
CA LEU A 56 8.03 3.89 11.42
C LEU A 56 8.71 2.52 11.27
N VAL A 57 7.96 1.46 10.95
CA VAL A 57 8.55 0.13 10.71
C VAL A 57 9.63 0.20 9.63
N ASP A 58 9.39 0.94 8.55
CA ASP A 58 10.34 1.08 7.44
C ASP A 58 11.60 1.86 7.83
N VAL A 59 11.44 2.97 8.56
CA VAL A 59 12.57 3.78 9.08
C VAL A 59 13.46 2.94 9.99
N TRP A 60 12.85 2.21 10.91
CA TRP A 60 13.57 1.36 11.86
C TRP A 60 14.25 0.17 11.18
N ALA A 61 13.60 -0.48 10.22
CA ALA A 61 14.21 -1.55 9.45
C ALA A 61 15.44 -1.05 8.67
N GLN A 62 15.36 0.15 8.08
CA GLN A 62 16.50 0.78 7.41
C GLN A 62 17.62 1.14 8.40
N GLN A 63 17.29 1.78 9.52
CA GLN A 63 18.27 2.19 10.51
C GLN A 63 19.05 1.00 11.10
N VAL A 64 18.35 -0.11 11.36
CA VAL A 64 19.00 -1.35 11.82
C VAL A 64 19.88 -1.94 10.73
N LEU A 65 19.42 -1.94 9.47
CA LEU A 65 20.21 -2.43 8.34
C LEU A 65 21.49 -1.60 8.15
N ASP A 66 21.40 -0.28 8.20
CA ASP A 66 22.55 0.64 8.02
C ASP A 66 23.59 0.49 9.12
N GLY A 67 23.16 0.12 10.34
CA GLY A 67 24.03 -0.13 11.48
C GLY A 67 24.48 -1.60 11.62
N LEU A 68 24.02 -2.51 10.77
CA LEU A 68 24.27 -3.94 10.92
C LEU A 68 25.64 -4.34 10.38
N THR A 69 26.49 -4.91 11.24
CA THR A 69 27.74 -5.54 10.81
C THR A 69 27.65 -7.06 10.82
N PRO A 70 28.50 -7.78 10.05
CA PRO A 70 28.58 -9.23 10.14
C PRO A 70 28.90 -9.73 11.56
N ASP A 71 29.72 -8.99 12.30
CA ASP A 71 30.10 -9.34 13.68
C ASP A 71 28.88 -9.30 14.61
N ASP A 72 27.99 -8.31 14.45
CA ASP A 72 26.76 -8.22 15.24
C ASP A 72 25.90 -9.47 15.09
N LEU A 73 25.78 -10.02 13.88
CA LEU A 73 25.01 -11.24 13.62
C LEU A 73 25.65 -12.48 14.26
N THR A 74 26.98 -12.56 14.27
CA THR A 74 27.70 -13.69 14.87
C THR A 74 27.64 -13.65 16.40
N GLN A 75 27.78 -12.46 16.98
CA GLN A 75 27.82 -12.23 18.43
C GLN A 75 26.44 -12.12 19.08
N ALA A 76 25.38 -11.95 18.28
CA ALA A 76 24.02 -11.82 18.79
C ALA A 76 23.59 -13.01 19.67
N ILE A 77 22.94 -12.68 20.80
CA ILE A 77 22.42 -13.66 21.73
C ILE A 77 21.08 -14.20 21.20
N VAL A 78 21.12 -15.41 20.67
CA VAL A 78 19.90 -16.11 20.22
C VAL A 78 19.24 -16.80 21.40
N SER A 79 18.09 -16.26 21.82
CA SER A 79 17.24 -16.82 22.87
C SER A 79 16.08 -17.61 22.29
N ARG A 80 15.32 -18.31 23.15
CA ARG A 80 14.06 -18.95 22.76
C ARG A 80 13.05 -17.94 22.21
N ALA A 81 13.02 -16.72 22.77
CA ALA A 81 12.11 -15.67 22.34
C ALA A 81 12.46 -15.15 20.93
N THR A 82 13.74 -14.85 20.66
CA THR A 82 14.17 -14.37 19.33
C THR A 82 14.07 -15.47 18.27
N SER A 83 14.26 -16.74 18.66
CA SER A 83 13.99 -17.90 17.78
C SER A 83 12.50 -18.07 17.46
N ALA A 84 11.61 -17.83 18.44
CA ALA A 84 10.16 -17.87 18.21
C ALA A 84 9.73 -16.73 17.29
N LEU A 85 10.30 -15.54 17.46
CA LEU A 85 10.07 -14.38 16.60
C LEU A 85 10.53 -14.68 15.16
N ALA A 86 11.72 -15.24 14.97
CA ALA A 86 12.23 -15.63 13.65
C ALA A 86 11.32 -16.68 12.96
N LYS A 87 10.80 -17.66 13.72
CA LYS A 87 9.82 -18.63 13.21
C LYS A 87 8.51 -17.96 12.79
N ALA A 88 8.01 -17.01 13.57
CA ALA A 88 6.80 -16.27 13.23
C ALA A 88 7.01 -15.40 11.98
N ALA A 89 8.16 -14.71 11.87
CA ALA A 89 8.53 -13.93 10.70
C ALA A 89 8.61 -14.81 9.44
N ARG A 90 9.24 -15.98 9.52
CA ARG A 90 9.29 -16.93 8.39
C ARG A 90 7.90 -17.40 7.97
N ARG A 91 7.01 -17.73 8.91
CA ARG A 91 5.62 -18.14 8.56
C ARG A 91 4.86 -17.02 7.86
N TRP A 92 5.01 -15.79 8.34
CA TRP A 92 4.38 -14.64 7.74
C TRP A 92 4.90 -14.40 6.31
N GLN A 93 6.22 -14.44 6.13
CA GLN A 93 6.84 -14.34 4.82
C GLN A 93 6.35 -15.46 3.88
N GLN A 94 6.35 -16.72 4.33
CA GLN A 94 5.86 -17.87 3.56
C GLN A 94 4.38 -17.73 3.17
N HIS A 95 3.55 -17.21 4.06
CA HIS A 95 2.15 -16.95 3.76
C HIS A 95 2.00 -15.94 2.62
N LEU A 96 2.77 -14.84 2.63
CA LEU A 96 2.75 -13.86 1.56
C LEU A 96 3.33 -14.42 0.25
N GLU A 97 4.47 -15.12 0.32
CA GLU A 97 5.10 -15.82 -0.80
C GLU A 97 4.09 -16.74 -1.50
N GLN A 98 3.47 -17.65 -0.76
CA GLN A 98 2.52 -18.63 -1.31
C GLN A 98 1.33 -17.96 -2.00
N ARG A 99 0.81 -16.86 -1.44
CA ARG A 99 -0.32 -16.15 -2.05
C ARG A 99 0.07 -15.50 -3.37
N VAL A 100 1.21 -14.81 -3.42
CA VAL A 100 1.71 -14.20 -4.67
C VAL A 100 2.05 -15.28 -5.69
N GLU A 101 2.78 -16.33 -5.28
CA GLU A 101 3.12 -17.46 -6.15
C GLU A 101 1.88 -18.13 -6.73
N SER A 102 0.81 -18.29 -5.95
CA SER A 102 -0.44 -18.89 -6.44
C SER A 102 -1.11 -18.02 -7.51
N ILE A 103 -1.09 -16.69 -7.35
CA ILE A 103 -1.59 -15.74 -8.36
C ILE A 103 -0.73 -15.81 -9.62
N LEU A 104 0.59 -15.76 -9.48
CA LEU A 104 1.54 -15.82 -10.59
C LEU A 104 1.48 -17.15 -11.33
N ALA A 105 1.37 -18.28 -10.62
CA ALA A 105 1.24 -19.59 -11.22
C ALA A 105 -0.05 -19.71 -12.03
N ALA A 106 -1.17 -19.26 -11.47
CA ALA A 106 -2.43 -19.21 -12.19
C ALA A 106 -2.34 -18.31 -13.44
N TYR A 107 -1.69 -17.15 -13.34
CA TYR A 107 -1.46 -16.24 -14.47
C TYR A 107 -0.59 -16.88 -15.56
N VAL A 108 0.52 -17.50 -15.19
CA VAL A 108 1.40 -18.21 -16.13
C VAL A 108 0.69 -19.38 -16.80
N GLN A 109 -0.14 -20.11 -16.07
CA GLN A 109 -0.89 -21.24 -16.61
C GLN A 109 -1.97 -20.84 -17.60
N ILE A 110 -2.71 -19.76 -17.30
CA ILE A 110 -3.84 -19.31 -18.11
C ILE A 110 -3.36 -18.53 -19.35
N TYR A 111 -2.41 -17.61 -19.17
CA TYR A 111 -2.04 -16.64 -20.21
C TYR A 111 -0.73 -16.96 -20.92
N ARG A 112 0.08 -17.90 -20.41
CA ARG A 112 1.36 -18.35 -20.99
C ARG A 112 2.29 -17.19 -21.44
N PRO A 113 2.50 -16.16 -20.61
CA PRO A 113 3.33 -15.03 -20.98
C PRO A 113 4.80 -15.44 -21.11
N ALA A 114 5.55 -14.71 -21.94
CA ALA A 114 7.01 -14.80 -21.94
C ALA A 114 7.56 -14.04 -20.73
N LEU A 115 7.97 -14.77 -19.69
CA LEU A 115 8.55 -14.19 -18.47
C LEU A 115 10.07 -14.03 -18.58
N THR A 116 10.50 -12.79 -18.79
CA THR A 116 11.87 -12.33 -18.51
C THR A 116 11.98 -11.85 -17.04
N PRO A 117 13.18 -11.70 -16.46
CA PRO A 117 13.35 -11.19 -15.10
C PRO A 117 12.64 -9.85 -14.85
N GLU A 118 12.68 -8.94 -15.83
CA GLU A 118 12.00 -7.65 -15.74
C GLU A 118 10.47 -7.80 -15.75
N THR A 119 9.92 -8.59 -16.68
CA THR A 119 8.47 -8.82 -16.73
C THR A 119 7.94 -9.58 -15.51
N LEU A 120 8.76 -10.47 -14.93
CA LEU A 120 8.44 -11.16 -13.68
C LEU A 120 8.38 -10.16 -12.52
N LYS A 121 9.36 -9.26 -12.41
CA LYS A 121 9.34 -8.20 -11.39
C LYS A 121 8.10 -7.31 -11.51
N THR A 122 7.72 -6.95 -12.75
CA THR A 122 6.49 -6.20 -13.03
C THR A 122 5.24 -7.00 -12.61
N ALA A 123 5.17 -8.30 -12.94
CA ALA A 123 4.07 -9.18 -12.54
C ALA A 123 3.95 -9.34 -11.03
N ILE A 124 5.07 -9.55 -10.32
CA ILE A 124 5.09 -9.61 -8.85
C ILE A 124 4.58 -8.29 -8.27
N THR A 125 5.08 -7.16 -8.77
CA THR A 125 4.69 -5.83 -8.29
C THR A 125 3.19 -5.57 -8.48
N ALA A 126 2.62 -5.97 -9.62
CA ALA A 126 1.19 -5.83 -9.90
C ALA A 126 0.31 -6.82 -9.10
N ALA A 127 0.87 -7.95 -8.67
CA ALA A 127 0.15 -8.96 -7.88
C ALA A 127 0.02 -8.59 -6.39
N LEU A 128 0.95 -7.79 -5.85
CA LEU A 128 0.98 -7.47 -4.42
C LEU A 128 -0.25 -6.70 -3.90
N PRO A 129 -0.78 -5.67 -4.61
CA PRO A 129 -2.04 -5.02 -4.20
C PRO A 129 -3.20 -6.00 -4.11
N LEU A 130 -3.23 -7.01 -4.98
CA LEU A 130 -4.30 -8.00 -5.04
C LEU A 130 -4.35 -8.93 -3.82
N LEU A 131 -3.30 -8.93 -2.98
CA LEU A 131 -3.32 -9.63 -1.69
C LEU A 131 -4.32 -8.99 -0.71
N GLY A 132 -4.57 -7.68 -0.83
CA GLY A 132 -5.53 -6.94 -0.01
C GLY A 132 -6.97 -7.01 -0.54
N ALA A 133 -7.14 -7.19 -1.85
CA ALA A 133 -8.44 -7.20 -2.54
C ALA A 133 -9.21 -8.54 -2.46
N CYS A 134 -8.74 -9.52 -1.68
CA CYS A 134 -9.50 -10.75 -1.47
C CYS A 134 -10.69 -10.50 -0.53
N PRO A 135 -11.96 -10.65 -0.99
CA PRO A 135 -13.12 -10.73 -0.09
C PRO A 135 -13.11 -12.02 0.76
N TYR A 136 -12.11 -12.88 0.54
CA TYR A 136 -11.78 -14.07 1.32
C TYR A 136 -10.36 -13.99 1.90
N GLY A 137 -9.89 -12.79 2.24
CA GLY A 137 -8.72 -12.64 3.09
C GLY A 137 -9.01 -13.36 4.41
N SER A 138 -8.14 -14.28 4.80
CA SER A 138 -8.24 -14.92 6.12
C SER A 138 -8.35 -13.84 7.19
N ASP A 139 -9.39 -13.94 8.02
CA ASP A 139 -9.75 -13.08 9.18
C ASP A 139 -8.63 -12.85 10.21
N THR A 140 -7.41 -13.31 9.97
CA THR A 140 -6.37 -13.43 10.99
C THR A 140 -5.42 -12.26 11.08
N ASP A 141 -5.31 -11.37 10.07
CA ASP A 141 -4.50 -10.14 10.22
C ASP A 141 -4.72 -9.07 9.12
N PRO A 142 -5.53 -8.03 9.35
CA PRO A 142 -5.84 -6.98 8.36
C PRO A 142 -4.71 -5.93 8.20
N ARG A 143 -3.48 -6.20 8.64
CA ARG A 143 -2.41 -5.21 8.66
C ARG A 143 -1.87 -4.93 7.24
N PRO A 144 -1.76 -3.65 6.83
CA PRO A 144 -1.19 -3.28 5.54
C PRO A 144 0.30 -3.66 5.47
N LEU A 145 0.75 -4.07 4.28
CA LEU A 145 2.16 -4.35 4.00
C LEU A 145 3.01 -3.06 4.12
N THR A 146 4.24 -3.19 4.61
CA THR A 146 5.20 -2.07 4.61
C THR A 146 6.09 -2.11 3.38
N ARG A 147 6.77 -0.99 3.09
CA ARG A 147 7.70 -0.89 1.96
C ARG A 147 8.82 -1.92 2.06
N ALA A 148 9.43 -2.08 3.24
CA ALA A 148 10.49 -3.04 3.47
C ALA A 148 10.06 -4.47 3.09
N GLU A 149 8.86 -4.88 3.50
CA GLU A 149 8.32 -6.21 3.22
C GLU A 149 8.00 -6.41 1.75
N VAL A 150 7.41 -5.40 1.12
CA VAL A 150 7.12 -5.40 -0.32
C VAL A 150 8.40 -5.56 -1.12
N MET A 151 9.43 -4.75 -0.82
CA MET A 151 10.70 -4.80 -1.52
C MET A 151 11.44 -6.12 -1.29
N GLY A 152 11.43 -6.63 -0.05
CA GLY A 152 11.99 -7.94 0.27
C GLY A 152 11.29 -9.07 -0.48
N LEU A 153 9.96 -9.03 -0.56
CA LEU A 153 9.16 -10.03 -1.27
C LEU A 153 9.36 -9.99 -2.78
N ILE A 154 9.41 -8.79 -3.39
CA ILE A 154 9.75 -8.60 -4.81
C ILE A 154 11.14 -9.16 -5.10
N SER A 155 12.13 -8.83 -4.27
CA SER A 155 13.51 -9.29 -4.41
C SER A 155 13.61 -10.81 -4.29
N HIS A 156 12.92 -11.40 -3.31
CA HIS A 156 12.93 -12.84 -3.09
C HIS A 156 12.25 -13.59 -4.24
N LEU A 157 11.00 -13.26 -4.57
CA LEU A 157 10.24 -13.95 -5.62
C LEU A 157 10.86 -13.75 -7.00
N GLY A 158 11.46 -12.60 -7.28
CA GLY A 158 12.20 -12.37 -8.52
C GLY A 158 13.40 -13.31 -8.71
N GLN A 159 13.93 -13.89 -7.63
CA GLN A 159 15.04 -14.85 -7.66
C GLN A 159 14.57 -16.31 -7.66
N ILE A 160 13.52 -16.63 -6.90
CA ILE A 160 13.12 -18.02 -6.64
C ILE A 160 11.96 -18.53 -7.49
N PHE A 161 11.18 -17.62 -8.10
CA PHE A 161 9.99 -18.03 -8.86
C PHE A 161 10.41 -18.76 -10.15
N ASP A 162 10.00 -20.02 -10.24
CA ASP A 162 10.26 -20.87 -11.40
C ASP A 162 8.98 -21.03 -12.22
N PRO A 163 8.88 -20.39 -13.41
CA PRO A 163 7.70 -20.50 -14.24
C PRO A 163 7.47 -21.94 -14.74
N GLY A 164 8.51 -22.75 -14.91
CA GLY A 164 8.37 -24.15 -15.31
C GLY A 164 7.67 -24.99 -14.25
N ARG A 165 8.04 -24.80 -12.97
CA ARG A 165 7.34 -25.43 -11.84
C ARG A 165 5.94 -24.89 -11.65
N ALA A 166 5.75 -23.58 -11.85
CA ALA A 166 4.45 -22.93 -11.72
C ALA A 166 3.41 -23.44 -12.75
N ILE A 167 3.86 -24.00 -13.87
CA ILE A 167 2.96 -24.62 -14.88
C ILE A 167 2.47 -26.00 -14.44
N ALA A 168 3.26 -26.71 -13.62
CA ALA A 168 2.96 -28.06 -13.17
C ALA A 168 2.14 -28.12 -11.88
N SER A 169 1.97 -26.99 -11.18
CA SER A 169 1.24 -26.92 -9.91
C SER A 169 -0.28 -26.86 -10.10
N GLU A 170 -1.02 -27.35 -9.11
CA GLU A 170 -2.48 -27.22 -9.09
C GLU A 170 -2.89 -25.76 -8.81
N ILE A 171 -3.80 -25.22 -9.63
CA ILE A 171 -4.33 -23.86 -9.42
C ILE A 171 -5.37 -23.89 -8.31
N ALA A 172 -5.08 -23.21 -7.19
CA ALA A 172 -6.08 -22.95 -6.16
C ALA A 172 -7.28 -22.19 -6.76
N PRO A 173 -8.55 -22.57 -6.46
CA PRO A 173 -9.73 -22.00 -7.11
C PRO A 173 -9.82 -20.47 -7.05
N GLY A 174 -9.46 -19.86 -5.91
CA GLY A 174 -9.46 -18.41 -5.72
C GLY A 174 -8.40 -17.66 -6.54
N SER A 175 -7.33 -18.34 -6.95
CA SER A 175 -6.21 -17.72 -7.67
C SER A 175 -6.52 -17.45 -9.15
N ARG A 176 -7.53 -18.12 -9.73
CA ARG A 176 -7.93 -17.86 -11.14
C ARG A 176 -8.50 -16.46 -11.32
N LEU A 177 -9.35 -16.02 -10.41
CA LEU A 177 -9.95 -14.68 -10.47
C LEU A 177 -8.87 -13.61 -10.28
N LEU A 178 -7.97 -13.81 -9.32
CA LEU A 178 -6.84 -12.90 -9.10
C LEU A 178 -5.86 -12.89 -10.27
N ALA A 179 -5.66 -14.02 -10.96
CA ALA A 179 -4.85 -14.07 -12.18
C ALA A 179 -5.48 -13.27 -13.33
N ALA A 180 -6.80 -13.29 -13.48
CA ALA A 180 -7.49 -12.45 -14.45
C ALA A 180 -7.38 -10.96 -14.09
N THR A 181 -7.51 -10.62 -12.81
CA THR A 181 -7.28 -9.24 -12.32
C THR A 181 -5.82 -8.82 -12.53
N LEU A 182 -4.85 -9.71 -12.32
CA LEU A 182 -3.44 -9.47 -12.60
C LEU A 182 -3.20 -9.21 -14.09
N ALA A 183 -3.79 -10.01 -14.98
CA ALA A 183 -3.68 -9.81 -16.41
C ALA A 183 -4.18 -8.42 -16.83
N LYS A 184 -5.32 -7.98 -16.27
CA LYS A 184 -5.84 -6.62 -16.47
C LYS A 184 -4.89 -5.54 -15.94
N ALA A 185 -4.37 -5.71 -14.73
CA ALA A 185 -3.41 -4.76 -14.14
C ALA A 185 -2.11 -4.65 -14.95
N LEU A 186 -1.72 -5.74 -15.62
CA LEU A 186 -0.56 -5.77 -16.51
C LEU A 186 -0.85 -5.12 -17.87
N ASP A 187 -2.04 -5.30 -18.42
CA ASP A 187 -2.49 -4.64 -19.64
C ASP A 187 -2.57 -3.10 -19.47
N GLN A 188 -2.95 -2.66 -18.27
CA GLN A 188 -3.06 -1.24 -17.90
C GLN A 188 -1.72 -0.55 -17.56
N GLN A 189 -0.59 -1.26 -17.58
CA GLN A 189 0.70 -0.71 -17.16
C GLN A 189 1.06 0.63 -17.82
N PRO A 190 0.85 0.85 -19.14
CA PRO A 190 1.14 2.13 -19.76
C PRO A 190 0.36 3.30 -19.11
N MET A 191 -0.93 3.09 -18.83
CA MET A 191 -1.77 4.08 -18.15
C MET A 191 -1.34 4.26 -16.68
N THR A 192 -1.02 3.18 -15.97
CA THR A 192 -0.48 3.23 -14.61
C THR A 192 0.80 4.07 -14.54
N GLN A 193 1.73 3.89 -15.48
CA GLN A 193 2.98 4.66 -15.54
C GLN A 193 2.73 6.14 -15.87
N ALA A 194 1.82 6.44 -16.79
CA ALA A 194 1.45 7.81 -17.12
C ALA A 194 0.87 8.55 -15.91
N VAL A 195 -0.09 7.96 -15.21
CA VAL A 195 -0.69 8.54 -13.99
C VAL A 195 0.36 8.70 -12.89
N LYS A 196 1.20 7.68 -12.66
CA LYS A 196 2.30 7.74 -11.68
C LYS A 196 3.26 8.89 -11.97
N ALA A 197 3.65 9.06 -13.22
CA ALA A 197 4.55 10.13 -13.65
C ALA A 197 3.91 11.51 -13.44
N THR A 198 2.64 11.69 -13.83
CA THR A 198 1.90 12.94 -13.62
C THR A 198 1.75 13.29 -12.15
N VAL A 199 1.40 12.34 -11.29
CA VAL A 199 1.30 12.60 -9.84
C VAL A 199 2.66 12.95 -9.25
N THR A 200 3.73 12.27 -9.68
CA THR A 200 5.09 12.55 -9.21
C THR A 200 5.55 13.95 -9.63
N ALA A 201 5.29 14.34 -10.88
CA ALA A 201 5.55 15.71 -11.37
C ALA A 201 4.79 16.74 -10.54
N TYR A 202 3.49 16.53 -10.31
CA TYR A 202 2.65 17.43 -9.53
C TYR A 202 3.17 17.61 -8.09
N VAL A 203 3.45 16.50 -7.40
CA VAL A 203 3.98 16.51 -6.02
C VAL A 203 5.32 17.23 -5.99
N HIS A 204 6.23 16.93 -6.91
CA HIS A 204 7.55 17.57 -6.96
C HIS A 204 7.46 19.09 -7.19
N GLN A 205 6.60 19.54 -8.10
CA GLN A 205 6.53 20.95 -8.49
C GLN A 205 5.66 21.81 -7.56
N HIS A 206 4.58 21.24 -7.01
CA HIS A 206 3.53 22.04 -6.35
C HIS A 206 3.24 21.62 -4.91
N ALA A 207 3.61 20.40 -4.50
CA ALA A 207 3.25 19.88 -3.18
C ALA A 207 4.31 18.91 -2.61
N PRO A 208 5.60 19.29 -2.50
CA PRO A 208 6.67 18.35 -2.14
C PRO A 208 6.55 17.80 -0.72
N ALA A 209 5.78 18.45 0.15
CA ALA A 209 5.49 18.02 1.52
C ALA A 209 4.24 17.12 1.65
N LEU A 210 3.63 16.68 0.54
CA LEU A 210 2.39 15.91 0.51
C LEU A 210 2.48 14.35 0.56
N PRO A 211 3.47 13.68 1.17
CA PRO A 211 3.33 12.25 1.47
C PRO A 211 2.43 12.03 2.71
N PRO A 212 1.49 11.05 2.69
CA PRO A 212 1.18 10.10 1.60
C PRO A 212 0.26 10.67 0.52
N ILE A 213 0.37 10.13 -0.69
CA ILE A 213 -0.43 10.54 -1.84
C ILE A 213 -1.85 9.96 -1.71
N GLY A 214 -2.84 10.85 -1.64
CA GLY A 214 -4.25 10.49 -1.52
C GLY A 214 -4.87 9.98 -2.82
N VAL A 215 -5.88 9.11 -2.69
CA VAL A 215 -6.64 8.52 -3.80
C VAL A 215 -7.27 9.58 -4.70
N ASP A 216 -7.77 10.68 -4.14
CA ASP A 216 -8.41 11.76 -4.91
C ASP A 216 -7.44 12.43 -5.90
N LEU A 217 -6.18 12.59 -5.51
CA LEU A 217 -5.14 13.16 -6.38
C LEU A 217 -4.82 12.20 -7.54
N ILE A 218 -4.78 10.90 -7.26
CA ILE A 218 -4.56 9.86 -8.27
C ILE A 218 -5.74 9.79 -9.24
N ALA A 219 -6.97 9.85 -8.73
CA ALA A 219 -8.18 9.89 -9.55
C ALA A 219 -8.22 11.14 -10.46
N ALA A 220 -7.86 12.31 -9.91
CA ALA A 220 -7.75 13.53 -10.69
C ALA A 220 -6.67 13.45 -11.78
N ALA A 221 -5.51 12.88 -11.45
CA ALA A 221 -4.44 12.63 -12.41
C ALA A 221 -4.87 11.63 -13.51
N LEU A 222 -5.61 10.58 -13.17
CA LEU A 222 -6.18 9.64 -14.16
C LEU A 222 -7.11 10.37 -15.14
N VAL A 223 -8.00 11.23 -14.65
CA VAL A 223 -8.86 12.05 -15.50
C VAL A 223 -8.04 12.96 -16.42
N ALA A 224 -6.96 13.56 -15.90
CA ALA A 224 -6.09 14.45 -16.68
C ALA A 224 -5.30 13.69 -17.76
N VAL A 225 -4.73 12.52 -17.44
CA VAL A 225 -4.06 11.64 -18.41
C VAL A 225 -5.02 11.18 -19.49
N ARG A 226 -6.25 10.81 -19.13
CA ARG A 226 -7.31 10.45 -20.09
C ARG A 226 -7.78 11.63 -20.94
N ARG A 227 -7.54 12.89 -20.58
CA ARG A 227 -7.83 14.02 -21.46
C ARG A 227 -6.71 14.29 -22.46
N ASN A 228 -5.48 13.88 -22.13
CA ASN A 228 -4.27 14.10 -22.92
C ASN A 228 -3.68 12.77 -23.45
N GLN A 229 -4.55 11.86 -23.91
CA GLN A 229 -4.17 10.48 -24.29
C GLN A 229 -3.16 10.41 -25.44
N ILE A 230 -3.18 11.40 -26.33
CA ILE A 230 -2.28 11.49 -27.49
C ILE A 230 -0.82 11.63 -27.02
N ASP A 231 -0.59 12.35 -25.92
CA ASP A 231 0.76 12.59 -25.39
C ASP A 231 1.37 11.33 -24.75
N PHE A 232 0.55 10.33 -24.43
CA PHE A 232 0.97 9.06 -23.84
C PHE A 232 0.75 7.83 -24.73
N ASN A 233 0.12 7.99 -25.91
CA ASN A 233 -0.21 6.88 -26.82
C ASN A 233 -1.01 5.75 -26.13
N LEU A 234 -2.12 6.10 -25.47
CA LEU A 234 -2.92 5.18 -24.62
C LEU A 234 -4.33 4.91 -25.18
N ASP A 235 -4.89 3.74 -24.83
CA ASP A 235 -6.30 3.41 -25.10
C ASP A 235 -7.24 4.10 -24.08
N PRO A 236 -8.28 4.85 -24.53
CA PRO A 236 -9.24 5.55 -23.66
C PRO A 236 -10.16 4.67 -22.80
N GLN A 237 -10.41 3.42 -23.19
CA GLN A 237 -11.54 2.66 -22.66
C GLN A 237 -11.19 1.95 -21.35
N LEU A 238 -11.63 2.54 -20.24
CA LEU A 238 -11.60 1.92 -18.91
C LEU A 238 -13.04 1.77 -18.41
N THR A 239 -13.40 0.58 -17.94
CA THR A 239 -14.62 0.40 -17.14
C THR A 239 -14.42 0.93 -15.73
N VAL A 240 -15.49 1.20 -14.99
CA VAL A 240 -15.41 1.70 -13.59
C VAL A 240 -14.60 0.75 -12.69
N ILE A 241 -14.71 -0.57 -12.91
CA ILE A 241 -13.95 -1.59 -12.15
C ILE A 241 -12.46 -1.49 -12.49
N ASP A 242 -12.14 -1.24 -13.76
CA ASP A 242 -10.77 -1.11 -14.24
C ASP A 242 -10.12 0.21 -13.77
N GLU A 243 -10.89 1.29 -13.61
CA GLU A 243 -10.43 2.55 -12.99
C GLU A 243 -10.05 2.36 -11.52
N ALA A 244 -10.89 1.66 -10.75
CA ALA A 244 -10.62 1.39 -9.34
C ALA A 244 -9.35 0.53 -9.16
N LEU A 245 -9.19 -0.50 -9.99
CA LEU A 245 -7.97 -1.32 -10.01
C LEU A 245 -6.74 -0.47 -10.34
N LEU A 246 -6.80 0.40 -11.35
CA LEU A 246 -5.69 1.26 -11.72
C LEU A 246 -5.30 2.21 -10.59
N ILE A 247 -6.29 2.85 -9.95
CA ILE A 247 -6.07 3.75 -8.81
C ILE A 247 -5.39 3.00 -7.67
N GLU A 248 -5.83 1.77 -7.36
CA GLU A 248 -5.22 0.93 -6.33
C GLU A 248 -3.77 0.60 -6.67
N GLN A 249 -3.49 0.21 -7.93
CA GLN A 249 -2.13 -0.05 -8.41
C GLN A 249 -1.23 1.17 -8.30
N VAL A 250 -1.69 2.34 -8.75
CA VAL A 250 -0.92 3.59 -8.68
C VAL A 250 -0.69 4.01 -7.22
N SER A 251 -1.72 3.91 -6.37
CA SER A 251 -1.62 4.23 -4.94
C SER A 251 -0.60 3.36 -4.24
N PHE A 252 -0.65 2.04 -4.48
CA PHE A 252 0.34 1.11 -3.94
C PHE A 252 1.76 1.48 -4.40
N GLN A 253 1.96 1.70 -5.70
CA GLN A 253 3.29 2.01 -6.23
C GLN A 253 3.83 3.35 -5.75
N LEU A 254 3.01 4.39 -5.61
CA LEU A 254 3.43 5.71 -5.17
C LEU A 254 3.73 5.77 -3.67
N ASN A 255 2.98 5.00 -2.86
CA ASN A 255 3.09 5.06 -1.40
C ASN A 255 4.04 4.01 -0.81
N LEU A 256 4.29 2.88 -1.50
CA LEU A 256 5.11 1.79 -0.98
C LEU A 256 6.37 1.48 -1.80
N LEU A 257 6.47 1.87 -3.07
CA LEU A 257 7.68 1.62 -3.86
C LEU A 257 8.56 2.87 -3.91
N PRO A 258 9.89 2.70 -4.14
CA PRO A 258 10.74 3.85 -4.43
C PRO A 258 10.17 4.70 -5.57
N PRO A 259 10.38 6.03 -5.54
CA PRO A 259 10.01 6.91 -6.63
C PRO A 259 10.65 6.44 -7.93
N SER A 260 9.84 6.41 -8.99
CA SER A 260 10.27 6.08 -10.35
C SER A 260 11.14 7.21 -10.94
N PRO A 261 11.82 6.99 -12.09
CA PRO A 261 12.65 8.00 -12.74
C PRO A 261 11.92 9.33 -12.97
N LEU A 262 12.70 10.38 -13.23
CA LEU A 262 12.21 11.75 -13.43
C LEU A 262 11.01 11.78 -14.39
N PRO A 263 9.97 12.57 -14.09
CA PRO A 263 8.80 12.69 -14.94
C PRO A 263 9.14 13.09 -16.38
N SER A 264 8.30 12.66 -17.33
CA SER A 264 8.42 13.11 -18.72
C SER A 264 7.92 14.54 -18.89
N LYS A 265 8.32 15.20 -19.99
CA LYS A 265 7.78 16.53 -20.36
C LYS A 265 6.24 16.54 -20.45
N ALA A 266 5.64 15.44 -20.92
CA ALA A 266 4.19 15.29 -20.97
C ALA A 266 3.58 15.23 -19.56
N ALA A 267 4.23 14.51 -18.63
CA ALA A 267 3.80 14.45 -17.24
C ALA A 267 3.91 15.83 -16.55
N ASP A 268 4.96 16.60 -16.83
CA ASP A 268 5.12 17.96 -16.31
C ASP A 268 4.01 18.90 -16.83
N ALA A 269 3.73 18.89 -18.13
CA ALA A 269 2.67 19.72 -18.71
C ALA A 269 1.28 19.38 -18.14
N ILE A 270 1.01 18.10 -17.88
CA ILE A 270 -0.26 17.65 -17.30
C ILE A 270 -0.32 17.93 -15.80
N ALA A 271 0.82 17.94 -15.10
CA ALA A 271 0.89 18.36 -13.70
C ALA A 271 0.50 19.84 -13.53
N GLU A 272 0.88 20.72 -14.46
CA GLU A 272 0.44 22.11 -14.46
C GLU A 272 -1.09 22.23 -14.65
N GLN A 273 -1.67 21.44 -15.56
CA GLN A 273 -3.12 21.37 -15.75
C GLN A 273 -3.84 20.84 -14.49
N LEU A 274 -3.26 19.82 -13.85
CA LEU A 274 -3.77 19.26 -12.59
C LEU A 274 -3.73 20.32 -11.48
N ASN A 275 -2.66 21.11 -11.40
CA ASN A 275 -2.57 22.20 -10.43
C ASN A 275 -3.63 23.27 -10.65
N ALA A 276 -3.88 23.68 -11.90
CA ALA A 276 -4.95 24.61 -12.22
C ALA A 276 -6.33 24.07 -11.78
N ALA A 277 -6.60 22.77 -11.99
CA ALA A 277 -7.84 22.13 -11.56
C ALA A 277 -7.97 22.04 -10.02
N VAL A 278 -6.87 21.72 -9.31
CA VAL A 278 -6.85 21.68 -7.85
C VAL A 278 -7.07 23.07 -7.25
N GLU A 279 -6.42 24.10 -7.80
CA GLU A 279 -6.62 25.49 -7.38
C GLU A 279 -8.04 25.98 -7.67
N GLN A 280 -8.61 25.63 -8.81
CA GLN A 280 -10.01 25.93 -9.11
C GLN A 280 -10.95 25.27 -8.10
N CYS A 281 -10.74 23.99 -7.73
CA CYS A 281 -11.52 23.35 -6.68
C CYS A 281 -11.33 24.00 -5.30
N ARG A 282 -10.11 24.46 -4.96
CA ARG A 282 -9.86 25.22 -3.72
C ARG A 282 -10.62 26.54 -3.72
N GLN A 283 -10.57 27.27 -4.84
CA GLN A 283 -11.28 28.53 -5.01
C GLN A 283 -12.79 28.32 -4.94
N ASP A 284 -13.35 27.30 -5.60
CA ASP A 284 -14.77 26.99 -5.54
C ASP A 284 -15.22 26.58 -4.13
N ARG A 285 -14.38 25.85 -3.39
CA ARG A 285 -14.65 25.50 -1.99
C ARG A 285 -14.58 26.72 -1.08
N ASN A 286 -13.60 27.61 -1.28
CA ASN A 286 -13.48 28.86 -0.54
C ASN A 286 -14.61 29.83 -0.91
N ASN A 287 -15.04 29.87 -2.17
CA ASN A 287 -16.17 30.66 -2.63
C ASN A 287 -17.48 30.11 -2.08
N ARG A 288 -17.66 28.79 -1.97
CA ARG A 288 -18.82 28.17 -1.31
C ARG A 288 -18.79 28.33 0.21
N ALA A 289 -17.62 28.38 0.83
CA ALA A 289 -17.46 28.73 2.25
C ALA A 289 -17.69 30.24 2.50
N ALA A 290 -17.39 31.10 1.51
CA ALA A 290 -17.69 32.53 1.52
C ALA A 290 -19.15 32.85 1.15
N VAL A 291 -19.85 31.94 0.44
CA VAL A 291 -21.31 31.94 0.29
C VAL A 291 -21.93 31.40 1.59
N ASN A 292 -21.87 32.28 2.57
CA ASN A 292 -22.68 32.40 3.77
C ASN A 292 -23.89 31.44 3.88
N VAL A 293 -23.72 30.30 4.56
CA VAL A 293 -24.82 29.60 5.26
C VAL A 293 -24.88 30.07 6.73
N THR A 294 -24.60 31.34 6.95
CA THR A 294 -24.85 32.07 8.20
C THR A 294 -25.52 33.41 7.90
N ALA A 295 -26.49 33.42 6.99
CA ALA A 295 -27.67 34.26 7.19
C ALA A 295 -28.59 33.53 8.18
N GLY A 296 -28.24 33.63 9.47
CA GLY A 296 -29.10 33.18 10.58
C GLY A 296 -28.58 31.97 11.34
N LEU A 297 -27.64 32.18 12.26
CA LEU A 297 -27.75 31.84 13.68
C LEU A 297 -26.35 31.83 14.31
N ILE A 298 -26.00 32.97 14.88
CA ILE A 298 -24.92 33.10 15.86
C ILE A 298 -25.33 32.27 17.10
N SER A 299 -24.50 31.32 17.50
CA SER A 299 -24.36 30.91 18.90
C SER A 299 -22.88 30.69 19.15
N GLY A 300 -22.30 31.63 19.87
CA GLY A 300 -20.87 31.76 20.14
C GLY A 300 -20.39 30.91 21.30
N ASP A 301 -20.65 29.61 21.26
CA ASP A 301 -19.95 28.63 22.08
C ASP A 301 -19.55 27.48 21.16
N GLY A 302 -18.24 27.30 20.99
CA GLY A 302 -17.63 26.43 19.99
C GLY A 302 -17.83 24.92 20.18
N LEU A 303 -19.04 24.48 20.55
CA LEU A 303 -19.43 23.08 20.68
C LEU A 303 -20.95 22.93 20.40
N SER A 304 -21.30 22.26 19.30
CA SER A 304 -22.37 21.25 19.14
C SER A 304 -22.66 21.06 17.64
N ILE A 305 -22.45 19.89 17.02
CA ILE A 305 -23.38 18.72 16.95
C ILE A 305 -24.82 19.22 16.74
N SER A 306 -25.53 18.93 15.65
CA SER A 306 -26.22 17.64 15.44
C SER A 306 -27.05 17.63 14.16
N SER A 307 -27.32 16.41 13.71
CA SER A 307 -28.43 15.90 12.90
C SER A 307 -29.74 16.71 12.88
N PRO A 308 -30.59 16.53 11.84
CA PRO A 308 -31.96 17.03 11.85
C PRO A 308 -32.87 16.13 12.70
N LEU A 309 -33.54 16.74 13.67
CA LEU A 309 -34.61 16.15 14.48
C LEU A 309 -35.95 16.16 13.74
N THR A 310 -36.73 15.11 14.01
CA THR A 310 -38.19 15.08 14.03
C THR A 310 -38.82 16.33 14.66
N SER A 311 -39.92 16.86 14.10
CA SER A 311 -41.11 17.31 14.84
C SER A 311 -42.09 18.03 13.92
N SER A 312 -43.21 17.38 13.58
CA SER A 312 -44.48 18.07 13.38
C SER A 312 -45.39 17.66 14.55
N ARG A 313 -46.00 18.68 15.17
CA ARG A 313 -46.75 18.63 16.42
C ARG A 313 -48.23 18.89 16.12
N ARG A 314 -49.14 18.03 16.63
CA ARG A 314 -50.37 18.36 17.39
C ARG A 314 -51.26 17.12 17.47
N LEU A 315 -51.50 16.57 18.67
CA LEU A 315 -52.50 16.93 19.69
C LEU A 315 -53.93 16.50 19.29
N GLY A 316 -54.36 15.37 19.84
CA GLY A 316 -55.71 14.83 19.80
C GLY A 316 -55.91 13.93 21.01
N ASP A 317 -56.57 14.50 22.01
CA ASP A 317 -56.89 13.97 23.33
C ASP A 317 -58.01 12.93 23.26
N ARG A 318 -57.83 11.72 23.82
CA ARG A 318 -58.84 11.01 24.62
C ARG A 318 -58.36 9.64 25.10
N ALA A 319 -58.58 9.43 26.39
CA ALA A 319 -58.61 8.15 27.09
C ALA A 319 -59.49 7.12 26.35
N ASP A 320 -59.11 5.84 26.38
CA ASP A 320 -59.91 4.88 27.15
C ASP A 320 -59.18 3.57 27.44
N SER A 321 -59.75 2.94 28.45
CA SER A 321 -59.39 1.77 29.24
C SER A 321 -59.55 0.41 28.54
N THR A 322 -59.34 -0.70 29.28
CA THR A 322 -59.48 -2.16 28.98
C THR A 322 -58.29 -2.82 28.27
N ARG A 323 -57.56 -3.83 28.78
CA ARG A 323 -57.79 -5.05 29.61
C ARG A 323 -58.69 -6.10 28.94
N LEU A 324 -58.20 -7.35 28.91
CA LEU A 324 -58.78 -8.64 28.43
C LEU A 324 -58.51 -8.93 26.94
N GLU A 325 -58.01 -10.08 26.50
CA GLU A 325 -57.72 -11.40 27.09
C GLU A 325 -56.37 -11.95 26.60
#